data_AF-A0A3M1MVW4-F1
#
_entry.id   AF-A0A3M1MVW4-F1
#
_cell.length_a   1.000
_cell.length_b   1.000
_cell.length_c   1.000
_cell.angle_alpha   90.00
_cell.angle_beta   90.00
_cell.angle_gamma   90.00
#
_symmetry.space_group_name_H-M   'P 1'
#
loop_
_entity.id
_entity.type
_entity.pdbx_description
1 polymer ?
#
loop_
_entity_poly.entity_id
_entity_poly.type
_entity_poly.pdbx_seq_one_letter_code
_entity_poly.pdbx_strand_id
1 'polypeptide(L)'
;MRKFFILSTLFVMLLAGMGAASGMALAASAPFHAGQMLYPIQRLAEQGNVMLQGDATAQAQYQVDLLERRVTDLALTVGTADEGAALEEVYRQLQTTLKALGQASEQDAVILKASMSRVLGTLQQEFPLLVTSPVESGATYQALYNETQTLMGLLADANTSLSTLEAMSAAPSQGNGLTGIADINSPGGNGGGTQNGTPVDPQAVVFPPGSVGAQHAFYPLIGAHSTLDCTACHSNGQYAGTPTECAACHQQSAPVPHFPGDCAACHSPTTWQDVNFDHQVAGATDCKACHSQNKPANHFKGQCSLCHSTNAWKPANFNHEAAGATDCKACHSKNKPKNHFSGQCSLCHSTTAWKPANFNHQAAGATDCQACHSKNKPKNHFSGQCSLCHST
;
A
#
# COMPACT_ATOMS: atom_id res chain seq x y z
N MET A 1 28.96 -28.56 46.94
CA MET A 1 29.18 -28.65 45.48
C MET A 1 27.90 -28.96 44.70
N ARG A 2 27.18 -30.06 44.97
CA ARG A 2 25.96 -30.46 44.21
C ARG A 2 24.84 -29.39 44.11
N LYS A 3 24.57 -28.64 45.20
CA LYS A 3 23.58 -27.53 45.20
C LYS A 3 24.00 -26.31 44.37
N PHE A 4 25.31 -26.05 44.26
CA PHE A 4 25.84 -24.93 43.48
C PHE A 4 25.79 -25.21 41.97
N PHE A 5 26.04 -26.47 41.58
CA PHE A 5 25.84 -26.92 40.19
C PHE A 5 24.37 -26.88 39.75
N ILE A 6 23.42 -27.22 40.64
CA ILE A 6 21.98 -27.16 40.36
C ILE A 6 21.49 -25.71 40.21
N LEU A 7 21.89 -24.79 41.10
CA LEU A 7 21.52 -23.37 40.95
C LEU A 7 22.17 -22.73 39.71
N SER A 8 23.42 -23.07 39.40
CA SER A 8 24.11 -22.58 38.19
C SER A 8 23.41 -23.08 36.92
N THR A 9 23.04 -24.36 36.86
CA THR A 9 22.29 -24.90 35.71
C THR A 9 20.89 -24.29 35.58
N LEU A 10 20.16 -24.10 36.68
CA LEU A 10 18.85 -23.41 36.65
C LEU A 10 18.97 -21.94 36.22
N PHE A 11 20.02 -21.24 36.64
CA PHE A 11 20.28 -19.85 36.23
C PHE A 11 20.67 -19.75 34.75
N VAL A 12 21.48 -20.67 34.23
CA VAL A 12 21.82 -20.76 32.81
C VAL A 12 20.57 -21.12 31.98
N MET A 13 19.72 -22.04 32.45
CA MET A 13 18.46 -22.35 31.77
C MET A 13 17.47 -21.17 31.81
N LEU A 14 17.42 -20.41 32.90
CA LEU A 14 16.61 -19.20 33.01
C LEU A 14 17.10 -18.10 32.05
N LEU A 15 18.41 -17.87 31.99
CA LEU A 15 19.02 -16.92 31.06
C LEU A 15 18.84 -17.35 29.60
N ALA A 16 18.97 -18.64 29.30
CA ALA A 16 18.70 -19.19 27.98
C ALA A 16 17.21 -19.05 27.61
N GLY A 17 16.30 -19.26 28.57
CA GLY A 17 14.85 -19.08 28.38
C GLY A 17 14.46 -17.61 28.13
N MET A 18 15.06 -16.67 28.87
CA MET A 18 14.86 -15.23 28.65
C MET A 18 15.45 -14.79 27.31
N GLY A 19 16.60 -15.33 26.91
CA GLY A 19 17.21 -15.09 25.60
C GLY A 19 16.34 -15.61 24.44
N ALA A 20 15.77 -16.81 24.58
CA ALA A 20 14.87 -17.39 23.58
C ALA A 20 13.57 -16.58 23.44
N ALA A 21 12.94 -16.17 24.55
CA ALA A 21 11.74 -15.33 24.52
C ALA A 21 12.00 -13.94 23.91
N SER A 22 13.16 -13.35 24.23
CA SER A 22 13.58 -12.06 23.66
C SER A 22 13.88 -12.17 22.17
N GLY A 23 14.49 -13.28 21.73
CA GLY A 23 14.72 -13.56 20.31
C GLY A 23 13.42 -13.72 19.53
N MET A 24 12.45 -14.48 20.05
CA MET A 24 11.14 -14.62 19.42
C MET A 24 10.42 -13.28 19.28
N ALA A 25 10.47 -12.44 20.33
CA ALA A 25 9.87 -11.11 20.29
C ALA A 25 10.55 -10.21 19.23
N LEU A 26 11.89 -10.26 19.13
CA LEU A 26 12.64 -9.51 18.12
C LEU A 26 12.30 -9.98 16.70
N ALA A 27 12.21 -11.29 16.47
CA ALA A 27 11.83 -11.84 15.17
C ALA A 27 10.37 -11.54 14.79
N ALA A 28 9.46 -11.47 15.76
CA ALA A 28 8.06 -11.13 15.51
C ALA A 28 7.88 -9.64 15.18
N SER A 29 8.48 -8.77 15.99
CA SER A 29 8.38 -7.30 15.85
C SER A 29 9.21 -6.73 14.71
N ALA A 30 10.35 -7.35 14.40
CA ALA A 30 11.26 -7.02 13.31
C ALA A 30 11.45 -5.52 13.05
N PRO A 31 11.96 -4.75 14.04
CA PRO A 31 12.03 -3.29 13.95
C PRO A 31 13.14 -2.76 13.03
N PHE A 32 14.03 -3.62 12.53
CA PHE A 32 15.18 -3.24 11.73
C PHE A 32 15.12 -3.82 10.32
N HIS A 33 15.71 -3.10 9.36
CA HIS A 33 15.92 -3.57 7.99
C HIS A 33 17.41 -3.61 7.63
N ALA A 34 17.76 -4.29 6.54
CA ALA A 34 19.14 -4.35 6.06
C ALA A 34 19.72 -2.96 5.79
N GLY A 35 21.01 -2.78 6.07
CA GLY A 35 21.66 -1.47 6.14
C GLY A 35 21.78 -0.93 7.58
N GLN A 36 20.84 -1.27 8.46
CA GLN A 36 20.87 -0.82 9.85
C GLN A 36 21.76 -1.68 10.76
N MET A 37 22.41 -1.03 11.73
CA MET A 37 23.40 -1.66 12.62
C MET A 37 22.89 -2.90 13.37
N LEU A 38 21.63 -2.91 13.79
CA LEU A 38 21.05 -3.98 14.61
C LEU A 38 20.34 -5.07 13.78
N TYR A 39 20.24 -4.91 12.47
CA TYR A 39 19.60 -5.88 11.57
C TYR A 39 20.21 -7.29 11.64
N PRO A 40 21.54 -7.49 11.74
CA PRO A 40 22.12 -8.84 11.83
C PRO A 40 21.62 -9.65 13.05
N ILE A 41 21.31 -8.97 14.16
CA ILE A 41 20.78 -9.63 15.38
C ILE A 41 19.33 -10.06 15.15
N GLN A 42 18.52 -9.20 14.52
CA GLN A 42 17.16 -9.55 14.14
C GLN A 42 17.14 -10.73 13.17
N ARG A 43 17.98 -10.70 12.13
CA ARG A 43 18.10 -11.81 11.17
C ARG A 43 18.47 -13.13 11.85
N LEU A 44 19.40 -13.09 12.81
CA LEU A 44 19.76 -14.27 13.59
C LEU A 44 18.56 -14.82 14.38
N ALA A 45 17.77 -13.93 14.99
CA ALA A 45 16.57 -14.32 15.73
C ALA A 45 15.49 -14.92 14.81
N GLU A 46 15.26 -14.34 13.63
CA GLU A 46 14.34 -14.85 12.63
C GLU A 46 14.77 -16.22 12.10
N GLN A 47 16.05 -16.40 11.78
CA GLN A 47 16.58 -17.71 11.35
C GLN A 47 16.53 -18.75 12.48
N GLY A 48 16.71 -18.33 13.74
CA GLY A 48 16.47 -19.18 14.90
C GLY A 48 15.00 -19.66 14.98
N ASN A 49 14.05 -18.77 14.70
CA ASN A 49 12.62 -19.11 14.68
C ASN A 49 12.24 -20.07 13.54
N VAL A 50 12.97 -20.10 12.42
CA VAL A 50 12.77 -21.12 11.37
C VAL A 50 12.99 -22.52 11.96
N MET A 51 14.03 -22.71 12.77
CA MET A 51 14.37 -24.01 13.38
C MET A 51 13.35 -24.48 14.41
N LEU A 52 12.48 -23.59 14.87
CA LEU A 52 11.39 -23.90 15.82
C LEU A 52 10.09 -24.30 15.11
N GLN A 53 10.01 -24.18 13.78
CA GLN A 53 8.87 -24.64 13.02
C GLN A 53 8.82 -26.17 13.00
N GLY A 54 7.60 -26.71 13.10
CA GLY A 54 7.37 -28.13 13.42
C GLY A 54 7.72 -29.13 12.32
N ASP A 55 7.70 -28.69 11.05
CA ASP A 55 8.00 -29.52 9.88
C ASP A 55 8.57 -28.69 8.72
N ALA A 56 9.01 -29.35 7.65
CA ALA A 56 9.62 -28.70 6.50
C ALA A 56 8.66 -27.78 5.72
N THR A 57 7.35 -28.10 5.69
CA THR A 57 6.34 -27.23 5.06
C THR A 57 6.19 -25.93 5.87
N ALA A 58 6.10 -26.02 7.19
CA ALA A 58 6.03 -24.87 8.09
C ALA A 58 7.32 -24.02 8.02
N GLN A 59 8.48 -24.65 7.90
CA GLN A 59 9.75 -23.96 7.66
C GLN A 59 9.74 -23.20 6.33
N ALA A 60 9.27 -23.83 5.25
CA ALA A 60 9.18 -23.20 3.94
C ALA A 60 8.21 -22.01 3.94
N GLN A 61 7.03 -22.17 4.54
CA GLN A 61 6.06 -21.07 4.65
C GLN A 61 6.64 -19.89 5.45
N TYR A 62 7.31 -20.15 6.58
CA TYR A 62 7.95 -19.10 7.36
C TYR A 62 9.07 -18.38 6.58
N GLN A 63 9.83 -19.08 5.73
CA GLN A 63 10.82 -18.46 4.85
C GLN A 63 10.16 -17.61 3.74
N VAL A 64 8.97 -17.99 3.24
CA VAL A 64 8.19 -17.14 2.33
C VAL A 64 7.71 -15.87 3.04
N ASP A 65 7.26 -15.97 4.29
CA ASP A 65 6.84 -14.81 5.10
C ASP A 65 8.02 -13.86 5.37
N LEU A 66 9.22 -14.40 5.64
CA LEU A 66 10.43 -13.59 5.76
C LEU A 66 10.80 -12.90 4.44
N LEU A 67 10.66 -13.57 3.30
CA LEU A 67 10.88 -12.96 1.99
C LEU A 67 9.91 -11.80 1.75
N GLU A 68 8.61 -11.98 2.04
CA GLU A 68 7.61 -10.90 1.95
C GLU A 68 8.00 -9.68 2.78
N ARG A 69 8.49 -9.92 4.00
CA ARG A 69 9.00 -8.85 4.86
C ARG A 69 10.20 -8.14 4.24
N ARG A 70 11.17 -8.86 3.64
CA ARG A 70 12.31 -8.22 2.97
C ARG A 70 11.91 -7.39 1.76
N VAL A 71 10.92 -7.84 0.99
CA VAL A 71 10.36 -7.04 -0.12
C VAL A 71 9.71 -5.77 0.43
N THR A 72 8.99 -5.85 1.55
CA THR A 72 8.42 -4.68 2.22
C THR A 72 9.51 -3.73 2.74
N ASP A 73 10.57 -4.26 3.34
CA ASP A 73 11.70 -3.48 3.82
C ASP A 73 12.40 -2.75 2.65
N LEU A 74 12.57 -3.43 1.50
CA LEU A 74 13.15 -2.84 0.29
C LEU A 74 12.34 -1.63 -0.19
N ALA A 75 11.02 -1.73 -0.22
CA ALA A 75 10.12 -0.62 -0.58
C ALA A 75 10.30 0.62 0.33
N LEU A 76 10.60 0.41 1.62
CA LEU A 76 10.86 1.50 2.57
C LEU A 76 12.23 2.14 2.40
N THR A 77 13.17 1.47 1.73
CA THR A 77 14.54 1.95 1.53
C THR A 77 14.78 2.65 0.20
N VAL A 78 13.76 2.78 -0.65
CA VAL A 78 13.86 3.41 -1.98
C VAL A 78 14.49 4.80 -1.90
N GLY A 79 15.57 5.02 -2.67
CA GLY A 79 16.33 6.26 -2.74
C GLY A 79 17.24 6.53 -1.54
N THR A 80 17.32 5.61 -0.57
CA THR A 80 18.19 5.75 0.61
C THR A 80 19.53 5.06 0.40
N ALA A 81 20.50 5.32 1.30
CA ALA A 81 21.79 4.62 1.31
C ALA A 81 21.67 3.12 1.65
N ASP A 82 20.53 2.70 2.20
CA ASP A 82 20.28 1.31 2.61
C ASP A 82 19.62 0.47 1.49
N GLU A 83 19.20 1.09 0.38
CA GLU A 83 18.47 0.41 -0.71
C GLU A 83 19.25 -0.79 -1.27
N GLY A 84 20.54 -0.62 -1.54
CA GLY A 84 21.39 -1.71 -2.04
C GLY A 84 21.57 -2.85 -1.05
N ALA A 85 21.67 -2.53 0.25
CA ALA A 85 21.74 -3.54 1.30
C ALA A 85 20.43 -4.31 1.47
N ALA A 86 19.29 -3.63 1.32
CA ALA A 86 17.96 -4.25 1.31
C ALA A 86 17.78 -5.16 0.09
N LEU A 87 18.20 -4.74 -1.11
CA LEU A 87 18.14 -5.54 -2.33
C LEU A 87 18.95 -6.85 -2.21
N GLU A 88 20.19 -6.75 -1.73
CA GLU A 88 21.05 -7.93 -1.52
C GLU A 88 20.46 -8.90 -0.50
N GLU A 89 19.78 -8.38 0.52
CA GLU A 89 19.10 -9.20 1.51
C GLU A 89 17.82 -9.84 0.96
N VAL A 90 17.05 -9.16 0.11
CA VAL A 90 15.93 -9.78 -0.63
C VAL A 90 16.45 -10.94 -1.48
N TYR A 91 17.53 -10.72 -2.24
CA TYR A 91 18.14 -11.77 -3.06
C TYR A 91 18.59 -12.96 -2.21
N ARG A 92 19.31 -12.72 -1.11
CA ARG A 92 19.74 -13.78 -0.17
C ARG A 92 18.56 -14.54 0.43
N GLN A 93 17.51 -13.83 0.84
CA GLN A 93 16.33 -14.45 1.43
C GLN A 93 15.58 -15.27 0.38
N LEU A 94 15.49 -14.81 -0.88
CA LEU A 94 14.92 -15.56 -1.99
C LEU A 94 15.63 -16.90 -2.17
N GLN A 95 16.97 -16.92 -2.21
CA GLN A 95 17.75 -18.15 -2.30
C GLN A 95 17.46 -19.12 -1.15
N THR A 96 17.34 -18.59 0.06
CA THR A 96 17.02 -19.38 1.27
C THR A 96 15.61 -19.98 1.18
N THR A 97 14.65 -19.20 0.70
CA THR A 97 13.26 -19.61 0.52
C THR A 97 13.13 -20.70 -0.54
N LEU A 98 13.81 -20.58 -1.69
CA LEU A 98 13.80 -21.62 -2.74
C LEU A 98 14.33 -22.96 -2.22
N LYS A 99 15.40 -22.94 -1.43
CA LYS A 99 15.93 -24.13 -0.79
C LYS A 99 14.96 -24.76 0.21
N ALA A 100 14.27 -23.95 1.01
CA ALA A 100 13.27 -24.44 1.95
C ALA A 100 12.05 -25.04 1.22
N LEU A 101 11.63 -24.45 0.10
CA LEU A 101 10.54 -24.97 -0.73
C LEU A 101 10.83 -26.38 -1.23
N GLY A 102 12.05 -26.66 -1.72
CA GLY A 102 12.42 -28.00 -2.18
C GLY A 102 12.42 -29.09 -1.09
N GLN A 103 12.50 -28.70 0.18
CA GLN A 103 12.44 -29.61 1.32
C GLN A 103 11.00 -29.87 1.80
N ALA A 104 10.04 -29.05 1.38
CA ALA A 104 8.65 -29.17 1.80
C ALA A 104 7.91 -30.30 1.07
N SER A 105 6.75 -30.68 1.60
CA SER A 105 5.90 -31.70 0.98
C SER A 105 5.27 -31.20 -0.31
N GLU A 106 5.36 -31.99 -1.38
CA GLU A 106 4.65 -31.70 -2.65
C GLU A 106 3.11 -31.66 -2.48
N GLN A 107 2.57 -32.26 -1.41
CA GLN A 107 1.13 -32.17 -1.10
C GLN A 107 0.70 -30.74 -0.76
N ASP A 108 1.62 -29.94 -0.23
CA ASP A 108 1.38 -28.54 0.18
C ASP A 108 1.83 -27.53 -0.88
N ALA A 109 2.32 -28.02 -2.03
CA ALA A 109 2.90 -27.20 -3.09
C ALA A 109 1.93 -26.13 -3.61
N VAL A 110 0.63 -26.41 -3.64
CA VAL A 110 -0.38 -25.44 -4.10
C VAL A 110 -0.36 -24.17 -3.24
N ILE A 111 -0.31 -24.33 -1.91
CA ILE A 111 -0.34 -23.20 -0.97
C ILE A 111 0.98 -22.44 -1.00
N LEU A 112 2.11 -23.17 -0.97
CA LEU A 112 3.44 -22.58 -1.00
C LEU A 112 3.71 -21.81 -2.31
N LYS A 113 3.33 -22.38 -3.47
CA LYS A 113 3.43 -21.71 -4.78
C LYS A 113 2.55 -20.47 -4.86
N ALA A 114 1.34 -20.52 -4.30
CA ALA A 114 0.46 -19.35 -4.26
C ALA A 114 1.05 -18.23 -3.38
N SER A 115 1.63 -18.56 -2.23
CA SER A 115 2.31 -17.58 -1.36
C SER A 115 3.53 -16.98 -2.05
N MET A 116 4.39 -17.81 -2.65
CA MET A 116 5.55 -17.36 -3.41
C MET A 116 5.15 -16.43 -4.58
N SER A 117 4.09 -16.79 -5.31
CA SER A 117 3.61 -15.99 -6.46
C SER A 117 3.16 -14.59 -6.04
N ARG A 118 2.50 -14.46 -4.88
CA ARG A 118 2.11 -13.15 -4.35
C ARG A 118 3.35 -12.30 -4.02
N VAL A 119 4.31 -12.87 -3.32
CA VAL A 119 5.53 -12.16 -2.90
C VAL A 119 6.36 -11.71 -4.09
N LEU A 120 6.56 -12.60 -5.08
CA LEU A 120 7.27 -12.24 -6.31
C LEU A 120 6.51 -11.21 -7.15
N GLY A 121 5.18 -11.26 -7.16
CA GLY A 121 4.35 -10.23 -7.79
C GLY A 121 4.55 -8.85 -7.15
N THR A 122 4.64 -8.78 -5.83
CA THR A 122 4.99 -7.54 -5.11
C THR A 122 6.40 -7.09 -5.46
N LEU A 123 7.41 -7.98 -5.37
CA LEU A 123 8.80 -7.65 -5.73
C LEU A 123 8.92 -7.13 -7.16
N GLN A 124 8.16 -7.71 -8.09
CA GLN A 124 8.11 -7.27 -9.48
C GLN A 124 7.64 -5.81 -9.63
N GLN A 125 6.71 -5.37 -8.77
CA GLN A 125 6.21 -3.99 -8.74
C GLN A 125 7.21 -3.02 -8.10
N GLU A 126 8.11 -3.51 -7.23
CA GLU A 126 9.13 -2.69 -6.57
C GLU A 126 10.33 -2.37 -7.48
N PHE A 127 10.73 -3.26 -8.40
CA PHE A 127 11.93 -3.05 -9.24
C PHE A 127 11.97 -1.72 -10.02
N PRO A 128 10.87 -1.23 -10.62
CA PRO A 128 10.86 0.06 -11.30
C PRO A 128 10.96 1.26 -10.36
N LEU A 129 10.68 1.07 -9.07
CA LEU A 129 10.73 2.12 -8.05
C LEU A 129 12.14 2.30 -7.49
N LEU A 130 13.01 1.29 -7.59
CA LEU A 130 14.38 1.34 -7.10
C LEU A 130 15.22 2.38 -7.85
N VAL A 131 15.92 3.24 -7.11
CA VAL A 131 16.63 4.39 -7.68
C VAL A 131 18.13 4.19 -7.66
N THR A 132 18.69 3.69 -6.55
CA THR A 132 20.15 3.58 -6.37
C THR A 132 20.66 2.20 -6.76
N SER A 133 19.88 1.16 -6.52
CA SER A 133 20.20 -0.25 -6.75
C SER A 133 20.60 -0.58 -8.20
N PRO A 134 19.94 -0.06 -9.25
CA PRO A 134 20.36 -0.32 -10.63
C PRO A 134 21.76 0.19 -10.94
N VAL A 135 22.23 1.21 -10.21
CA VAL A 135 23.52 1.88 -10.44
C VAL A 135 24.60 1.31 -9.50
N GLU A 136 24.32 1.21 -8.22
CA GLU A 136 25.30 0.81 -7.19
C GLU A 136 25.38 -0.70 -6.99
N SER A 137 24.29 -1.43 -7.25
CA SER A 137 24.16 -2.88 -7.07
C SER A 137 23.65 -3.58 -8.33
N GLY A 138 24.01 -3.05 -9.51
CA GLY A 138 23.41 -3.44 -10.79
C GLY A 138 23.48 -4.94 -11.11
N ALA A 139 24.53 -5.66 -10.68
CA ALA A 139 24.64 -7.10 -10.88
C ALA A 139 23.60 -7.88 -10.04
N THR A 140 23.46 -7.55 -8.75
CA THR A 140 22.45 -8.15 -7.87
C THR A 140 21.04 -7.79 -8.34
N TYR A 141 20.81 -6.51 -8.72
CA TYR A 141 19.53 -6.07 -9.28
C TYR A 141 19.13 -6.91 -10.48
N GLN A 142 20.03 -7.06 -11.45
CA GLN A 142 19.74 -7.81 -12.67
C GLN A 142 19.53 -9.31 -12.41
N ALA A 143 20.33 -9.90 -11.52
CA ALA A 143 20.18 -11.30 -11.12
C ALA A 143 18.81 -11.54 -10.47
N LEU A 144 18.47 -10.74 -9.46
CA LEU A 144 17.21 -10.83 -8.75
C LEU A 144 16.00 -10.57 -9.67
N TYR A 145 16.10 -9.59 -10.56
CA TYR A 145 15.06 -9.29 -11.56
C TYR A 145 14.82 -10.48 -12.50
N ASN A 146 15.88 -11.03 -13.11
CA ASN A 146 15.77 -12.14 -14.04
C ASN A 146 15.24 -13.42 -13.36
N GLU A 147 15.71 -13.68 -12.14
CA GLU A 147 15.25 -14.83 -11.36
C GLU A 147 13.78 -14.69 -10.97
N THR A 148 13.36 -13.50 -10.53
CA THR A 148 11.94 -13.20 -10.23
C THR A 148 11.05 -13.46 -11.45
N GLN A 149 11.44 -12.97 -12.63
CA GLN A 149 10.71 -13.19 -13.87
C GLN A 149 10.60 -14.67 -14.24
N THR A 150 11.69 -15.41 -14.09
CA THR A 150 11.73 -16.84 -14.42
C THR A 150 10.87 -17.65 -13.43
N LEU A 151 10.96 -17.35 -12.14
CA LEU A 151 10.15 -17.97 -11.09
C LEU A 151 8.66 -17.71 -11.30
N MET A 152 8.26 -16.48 -11.64
CA MET A 152 6.86 -16.17 -11.95
C MET A 152 6.32 -17.00 -13.13
N GLY A 153 7.16 -17.23 -14.15
CA GLY A 153 6.81 -18.11 -15.28
C GLY A 153 6.63 -19.57 -14.84
N LEU A 154 7.55 -20.09 -14.02
CA LEU A 154 7.45 -21.45 -13.48
C LEU A 154 6.24 -21.64 -12.55
N LEU A 155 5.93 -20.64 -11.71
CA LEU A 155 4.81 -20.68 -10.79
C LEU A 155 3.44 -20.61 -11.48
N ALA A 156 3.39 -20.06 -12.70
CA ALA A 156 2.19 -20.05 -13.53
C ALA A 156 1.84 -21.44 -14.10
N ASP A 157 2.82 -22.35 -14.22
CA ASP A 157 2.57 -23.74 -14.61
C ASP A 157 2.17 -24.59 -13.39
N ALA A 158 0.96 -25.13 -13.45
CA ALA A 158 0.40 -25.98 -12.39
C ALA A 158 1.26 -27.23 -12.13
N ASN A 159 2.00 -27.72 -13.13
CA ASN A 159 2.80 -28.94 -13.05
C ASN A 159 4.21 -28.72 -12.49
N THR A 160 4.64 -27.48 -12.28
CA THR A 160 5.94 -27.18 -11.66
C THR A 160 6.00 -27.75 -10.24
N SER A 161 7.00 -28.58 -9.97
CA SER A 161 7.29 -29.15 -8.65
C SER A 161 8.07 -28.18 -7.77
N LEU A 162 8.02 -28.35 -6.44
CA LEU A 162 8.82 -27.55 -5.51
C LEU A 162 10.32 -27.77 -5.70
N SER A 163 10.74 -28.99 -6.07
CA SER A 163 12.13 -29.30 -6.41
C SER A 163 12.61 -28.56 -7.67
N THR A 164 11.73 -28.25 -8.62
CA THR A 164 12.06 -27.42 -9.79
C THR A 164 12.34 -25.98 -9.37
N LEU A 165 11.59 -25.47 -8.37
CA LEU A 165 11.84 -24.15 -7.80
C LEU A 165 13.15 -24.13 -6.99
N GLU A 166 13.45 -25.18 -6.22
CA GLU A 166 14.75 -25.29 -5.52
C GLU A 166 15.94 -25.28 -6.48
N ALA A 167 15.81 -25.94 -7.64
CA ALA A 167 16.87 -25.98 -8.65
C ALA A 167 17.20 -24.60 -9.24
N MET A 168 16.32 -23.61 -9.08
CA MET A 168 16.62 -22.22 -9.42
C MET A 168 17.54 -21.53 -8.42
N SER A 169 17.66 -22.05 -7.19
CA SER A 169 18.55 -21.45 -6.21
C SER A 169 19.99 -21.49 -6.71
N ALA A 170 20.63 -20.32 -6.78
CA ALA A 170 22.04 -20.21 -7.09
C ALA A 170 22.85 -20.92 -5.99
N ALA A 171 23.84 -21.75 -6.39
CA ALA A 171 24.86 -22.22 -5.46
C ALA A 171 25.49 -21.01 -4.74
N PRO A 172 25.83 -21.11 -3.45
CA PRO A 172 26.17 -19.93 -2.66
C PRO A 172 27.36 -19.21 -3.26
N SER A 173 27.11 -18.07 -3.90
CA SER A 173 28.15 -17.07 -4.10
C SER A 173 28.61 -16.71 -2.70
N GLN A 174 29.86 -17.03 -2.39
CA GLN A 174 30.51 -16.60 -1.16
C GLN A 174 30.44 -15.08 -1.12
N GLY A 175 29.41 -14.57 -0.44
CA GLY A 175 29.38 -13.21 0.06
C GLY A 175 30.60 -13.09 0.93
N ASN A 176 31.62 -12.43 0.39
CA ASN A 176 32.86 -12.17 1.08
C ASN A 176 32.48 -11.54 2.41
N GLY A 177 32.75 -12.29 3.47
CA GLY A 177 32.52 -11.83 4.83
C GLY A 177 33.18 -10.48 4.99
N LEU A 178 32.51 -9.60 5.73
CA LEU A 178 33.11 -8.40 6.30
C LEU A 178 34.31 -8.81 7.17
N THR A 179 35.46 -8.97 6.52
CA THR A 179 36.78 -8.81 7.12
C THR A 179 37.38 -7.58 6.45
N GLY A 180 37.65 -6.56 7.26
CA GLY A 180 37.90 -5.20 6.79
C GLY A 180 39.21 -4.98 6.03
N ILE A 181 39.50 -3.68 5.91
CA ILE A 181 40.73 -2.99 5.46
C ILE A 181 41.14 -3.12 3.99
N ALA A 182 40.87 -2.02 3.26
CA ALA A 182 41.64 -1.34 2.22
C ALA A 182 42.40 -2.19 1.18
N ASP A 183 42.11 -1.96 -0.11
CA ASP A 183 43.14 -1.46 -1.02
C ASP A 183 42.57 -0.72 -2.24
N ILE A 184 43.27 0.35 -2.61
CA ILE A 184 43.05 1.29 -3.69
C ILE A 184 44.19 1.08 -4.67
N ASN A 185 43.99 0.35 -5.78
CA ASN A 185 44.90 0.47 -6.95
C ASN A 185 44.41 -0.19 -8.26
N SER A 186 44.10 0.70 -9.24
CA SER A 186 44.49 0.63 -10.67
C SER A 186 43.69 -0.26 -11.67
N PRO A 187 43.77 -0.02 -13.00
CA PRO A 187 43.27 1.17 -13.74
C PRO A 187 42.49 0.79 -15.04
N GLY A 188 41.89 1.79 -15.71
CA GLY A 188 40.91 1.63 -16.80
C GLY A 188 41.41 1.22 -18.20
N GLY A 189 40.44 1.17 -19.13
CA GLY A 189 40.67 0.93 -20.57
C GLY A 189 39.45 1.31 -21.42
N ASN A 190 39.67 2.26 -22.34
CA ASN A 190 38.73 2.89 -23.27
C ASN A 190 38.73 2.15 -24.63
N GLY A 191 37.67 2.25 -25.43
CA GLY A 191 37.69 1.80 -26.83
C GLY A 191 36.35 1.98 -27.57
N GLY A 192 36.22 3.09 -28.30
CA GLY A 192 35.11 3.34 -29.23
C GLY A 192 35.38 2.84 -30.67
N GLY A 193 34.31 2.73 -31.47
CA GLY A 193 34.36 2.44 -32.91
C GLY A 193 33.04 2.80 -33.60
N THR A 194 33.11 3.73 -34.55
CA THR A 194 32.07 4.24 -35.45
C THR A 194 31.72 3.26 -36.57
N GLN A 195 30.48 3.26 -37.12
CA GLN A 195 30.18 3.13 -38.58
C GLN A 195 28.78 3.67 -38.96
N ASN A 196 28.66 4.11 -40.21
CA ASN A 196 27.58 4.88 -40.82
C ASN A 196 26.93 4.07 -41.96
N GLY A 197 25.59 4.04 -42.04
CA GLY A 197 24.80 3.94 -43.29
C GLY A 197 24.36 2.57 -43.84
N THR A 198 23.16 2.10 -43.46
CA THR A 198 22.23 1.28 -44.26
C THR A 198 20.78 1.57 -43.82
N PRO A 199 19.76 1.48 -44.70
CA PRO A 199 18.36 1.53 -44.27
C PRO A 199 18.08 0.34 -43.34
N VAL A 200 17.87 0.65 -42.07
CA VAL A 200 17.69 -0.37 -41.02
C VAL A 200 16.26 -0.88 -41.13
N ASP A 201 16.11 -2.17 -41.39
CA ASP A 201 14.86 -2.89 -41.19
C ASP A 201 14.39 -2.64 -39.73
N PRO A 202 13.13 -2.21 -39.49
CA PRO A 202 12.63 -1.95 -38.14
C PRO A 202 12.71 -3.16 -37.19
N GLN A 203 12.86 -4.38 -37.73
CA GLN A 203 13.11 -5.61 -36.97
C GLN A 203 14.61 -5.96 -36.84
N ALA A 204 15.48 -5.20 -37.51
CA ALA A 204 16.94 -5.37 -37.54
C ALA A 204 17.71 -4.21 -36.92
N VAL A 205 17.10 -3.43 -36.02
CA VAL A 205 17.88 -2.63 -35.06
C VAL A 205 18.53 -3.63 -34.09
N VAL A 206 19.70 -4.14 -34.46
CA VAL A 206 20.54 -4.92 -33.56
C VAL A 206 21.02 -3.96 -32.47
N PHE A 207 20.29 -3.98 -31.36
CA PHE A 207 20.72 -3.45 -30.09
C PHE A 207 22.14 -3.97 -29.78
N PRO A 208 23.09 -3.13 -29.29
CA PRO A 208 24.45 -3.56 -28.99
C PRO A 208 24.47 -4.83 -28.12
N PRO A 209 25.49 -5.71 -28.21
CA PRO A 209 25.60 -6.86 -27.33
C PRO A 209 25.52 -6.41 -25.86
N GLY A 210 24.45 -6.79 -25.15
CA GLY A 210 24.13 -6.33 -23.79
C GLY A 210 22.99 -5.29 -23.68
N SER A 211 22.35 -4.91 -24.78
CA SER A 211 21.19 -4.00 -24.78
C SER A 211 19.87 -4.78 -24.81
N VAL A 212 18.95 -4.44 -23.90
CA VAL A 212 17.76 -5.22 -23.52
C VAL A 212 16.57 -5.19 -24.50
N GLY A 213 16.75 -4.65 -25.72
CA GLY A 213 15.62 -4.26 -26.56
C GLY A 213 14.82 -3.10 -25.98
N ALA A 214 13.83 -2.57 -26.71
CA ALA A 214 12.92 -1.57 -26.14
C ALA A 214 11.97 -2.25 -25.14
N GLN A 215 12.36 -2.32 -23.86
CA GLN A 215 11.51 -2.86 -22.80
C GLN A 215 10.40 -1.89 -22.44
N HIS A 216 9.17 -2.24 -22.81
CA HIS A 216 7.96 -1.49 -22.50
C HIS A 216 7.35 -1.92 -21.14
N ALA A 217 8.20 -2.11 -20.13
CA ALA A 217 7.78 -2.60 -18.81
C ALA A 217 6.79 -1.65 -18.09
N PHE A 218 6.88 -0.36 -18.40
CA PHE A 218 6.01 0.72 -17.89
C PHE A 218 4.81 1.02 -18.80
N TYR A 219 4.73 0.43 -19.99
CA TYR A 219 3.57 0.55 -20.89
C TYR A 219 3.38 -0.75 -21.68
N PRO A 220 2.75 -1.78 -21.09
CA PRO A 220 2.70 -3.10 -21.69
C PRO A 220 1.99 -3.07 -23.05
N LEU A 221 2.69 -3.56 -24.08
CA LEU A 221 2.16 -3.68 -25.45
C LEU A 221 1.22 -4.89 -25.56
N ILE A 222 0.11 -4.84 -24.83
CA ILE A 222 -0.92 -5.89 -24.77
C ILE A 222 -2.24 -5.40 -25.35
N GLY A 223 -3.13 -6.34 -25.70
CA GLY A 223 -4.40 -6.00 -26.34
C GLY A 223 -4.18 -5.34 -27.69
N ALA A 224 -4.90 -4.25 -27.97
CA ALA A 224 -4.79 -3.52 -29.24
C ALA A 224 -3.38 -2.93 -29.48
N HIS A 225 -2.65 -2.57 -28.42
CA HIS A 225 -1.30 -2.01 -28.54
C HIS A 225 -0.24 -3.03 -28.99
N SER A 226 -0.53 -4.33 -28.91
CA SER A 226 0.42 -5.39 -29.30
C SER A 226 0.69 -5.46 -30.81
N THR A 227 -0.15 -4.81 -31.62
CA THR A 227 -0.12 -4.87 -33.09
C THR A 227 0.37 -3.58 -33.75
N LEU A 228 0.79 -2.59 -32.96
CA LEU A 228 1.24 -1.30 -33.46
C LEU A 228 2.70 -1.32 -33.89
N ASP A 229 3.01 -0.63 -34.98
CA ASP A 229 4.38 -0.35 -35.38
C ASP A 229 5.05 0.62 -34.39
N CYS A 230 6.37 0.54 -34.23
CA CYS A 230 7.11 1.39 -33.29
C CYS A 230 6.88 2.89 -33.55
N THR A 231 6.73 3.27 -34.82
CA THR A 231 6.52 4.65 -35.27
C THR A 231 5.13 5.19 -34.93
N ALA A 232 4.17 4.34 -34.56
CA ALA A 232 2.86 4.77 -34.10
C ALA A 232 2.93 5.52 -32.76
N CYS A 233 3.95 5.20 -31.93
CA CYS A 233 4.21 5.86 -30.66
C CYS A 233 5.48 6.74 -30.72
N HIS A 234 6.54 6.25 -31.37
CA HIS A 234 7.85 6.90 -31.40
C HIS A 234 8.05 7.70 -32.69
N SER A 235 7.69 8.97 -32.63
CA SER A 235 7.84 9.89 -33.76
C SER A 235 9.31 10.19 -34.06
N ASN A 236 9.68 10.22 -35.35
CA ASN A 236 11.04 10.54 -35.82
C ASN A 236 12.17 9.69 -35.20
N GLY A 237 11.86 8.47 -34.75
CA GLY A 237 12.84 7.61 -34.08
C GLY A 237 13.23 8.10 -32.68
N GLN A 238 12.45 9.00 -32.08
CA GLN A 238 12.63 9.42 -30.69
C GLN A 238 11.87 8.47 -29.77
N TYR A 239 12.62 7.65 -29.03
CA TYR A 239 12.06 6.64 -28.13
C TYR A 239 11.89 7.15 -26.69
N ALA A 240 12.81 8.00 -26.23
CA ALA A 240 12.77 8.58 -24.90
C ALA A 240 11.71 9.68 -24.77
N GLY A 241 11.01 9.72 -23.63
CA GLY A 241 10.01 10.73 -23.31
C GLY A 241 8.66 10.56 -24.02
N THR A 242 8.42 9.38 -24.60
CA THR A 242 7.10 9.04 -25.13
C THR A 242 6.11 8.94 -23.96
N PRO A 243 4.99 9.69 -23.97
CA PRO A 243 4.02 9.65 -22.90
C PRO A 243 3.43 8.24 -22.72
N THR A 244 3.15 7.85 -21.48
CA THR A 244 2.64 6.53 -21.13
C THR A 244 1.19 6.59 -20.62
N GLU A 245 0.66 7.79 -20.47
CA GLU A 245 -0.70 8.03 -20.02
C GLU A 245 -1.69 7.76 -21.15
N CYS A 246 -2.75 6.99 -20.88
CA CYS A 246 -3.76 6.65 -21.88
C CYS A 246 -4.33 7.90 -22.57
N ALA A 247 -4.57 8.96 -21.80
CA ALA A 247 -5.14 10.22 -22.27
C ALA A 247 -4.21 11.00 -23.22
N ALA A 248 -2.89 10.75 -23.19
CA ALA A 248 -1.95 11.41 -24.09
C ALA A 248 -2.19 11.05 -25.56
N CYS A 249 -2.68 9.83 -25.82
CA CYS A 249 -3.05 9.36 -27.16
C CYS A 249 -4.56 9.29 -27.37
N HIS A 250 -5.33 8.94 -26.33
CA HIS A 250 -6.78 8.70 -26.40
C HIS A 250 -7.63 9.87 -25.90
N GLN A 251 -7.12 11.11 -25.95
CA GLN A 251 -7.79 12.30 -25.39
C GLN A 251 -9.26 12.48 -25.85
N GLN A 252 -9.58 12.06 -27.07
CA GLN A 252 -10.91 12.21 -27.69
C GLN A 252 -11.72 10.90 -27.72
N SER A 253 -11.20 9.82 -27.13
CA SER A 253 -11.83 8.50 -27.19
C SER A 253 -12.94 8.31 -26.14
N ALA A 254 -12.99 9.17 -25.12
CA ALA A 254 -13.99 9.08 -24.06
C ALA A 254 -15.38 9.49 -24.59
N PRO A 255 -16.41 8.62 -24.51
CA PRO A 255 -17.77 8.98 -24.90
C PRO A 255 -18.38 10.00 -23.94
N VAL A 256 -19.49 10.63 -24.31
CA VAL A 256 -20.27 11.48 -23.40
C VAL A 256 -21.61 10.80 -23.12
N PRO A 257 -21.97 10.51 -21.84
CA PRO A 257 -21.26 10.86 -20.61
C PRO A 257 -20.21 9.81 -20.17
N HIS A 258 -19.05 10.27 -19.71
CA HIS A 258 -17.97 9.44 -19.15
C HIS A 258 -17.47 10.04 -17.82
N PHE A 259 -17.02 9.18 -16.90
CA PHE A 259 -16.51 9.62 -15.60
C PHE A 259 -15.07 10.14 -15.71
N PRO A 260 -14.69 11.18 -14.96
CA PRO A 260 -13.30 11.63 -14.91
C PRO A 260 -12.44 10.64 -14.12
N GLY A 261 -11.17 10.51 -14.48
CA GLY A 261 -10.21 9.66 -13.76
C GLY A 261 -9.14 9.07 -14.65
N ASP A 262 -8.23 8.30 -14.05
CA ASP A 262 -7.29 7.47 -14.80
C ASP A 262 -8.06 6.34 -15.52
N CYS A 263 -7.77 6.16 -16.80
CA CYS A 263 -8.44 5.15 -17.62
C CYS A 263 -8.14 3.73 -17.10
N ALA A 264 -6.93 3.50 -16.60
CA ALA A 264 -6.49 2.19 -16.09
C ALA A 264 -7.21 1.76 -14.80
N ALA A 265 -7.87 2.69 -14.10
CA ALA A 265 -8.69 2.35 -12.94
C ALA A 265 -9.98 1.60 -13.31
N CYS A 266 -10.43 1.72 -14.57
CA CYS A 266 -11.71 1.20 -15.06
C CYS A 266 -11.56 0.25 -16.25
N HIS A 267 -10.57 0.49 -17.11
CA HIS A 267 -10.40 -0.19 -18.39
C HIS A 267 -9.13 -1.03 -18.41
N SER A 268 -9.21 -2.17 -19.10
CA SER A 268 -8.04 -2.98 -19.46
C SER A 268 -7.74 -2.83 -20.96
N PRO A 269 -6.48 -2.72 -21.39
CA PRO A 269 -6.13 -2.71 -22.81
C PRO A 269 -6.56 -3.96 -23.59
N THR A 270 -6.76 -5.10 -22.91
CA THR A 270 -7.20 -6.36 -23.54
C THR A 270 -8.71 -6.49 -23.67
N THR A 271 -9.47 -5.85 -22.79
CA THR A 271 -10.94 -5.91 -22.71
C THR A 271 -11.53 -4.51 -22.54
N TRP A 272 -11.16 -3.58 -23.42
CA TRP A 272 -11.42 -2.14 -23.22
C TRP A 272 -12.89 -1.77 -23.01
N GLN A 273 -13.83 -2.48 -23.66
CA GLN A 273 -15.26 -2.22 -23.49
C GLN A 273 -15.84 -2.80 -22.19
N ASP A 274 -15.16 -3.77 -21.59
CA ASP A 274 -15.57 -4.36 -20.32
C ASP A 274 -15.01 -3.52 -19.18
N VAL A 275 -15.84 -2.62 -18.66
CA VAL A 275 -15.48 -1.72 -17.57
C VAL A 275 -15.56 -2.46 -16.23
N ASN A 276 -14.45 -2.54 -15.52
CA ASN A 276 -14.41 -3.05 -14.15
C ASN A 276 -13.81 -1.98 -13.24
N PHE A 277 -14.59 -1.54 -12.26
CA PHE A 277 -14.17 -0.50 -11.32
C PHE A 277 -14.50 -0.92 -9.88
N ASP A 278 -13.46 -1.02 -9.06
CA ASP A 278 -13.58 -1.28 -7.64
C ASP A 278 -13.29 0.00 -6.85
N HIS A 279 -14.28 0.46 -6.09
CA HIS A 279 -14.18 1.71 -5.33
C HIS A 279 -13.10 1.66 -4.23
N GLN A 280 -12.87 0.49 -3.64
CA GLN A 280 -11.90 0.30 -2.57
C GLN A 280 -10.48 0.28 -3.13
N VAL A 281 -10.25 -0.47 -4.21
CA VAL A 281 -8.94 -0.53 -4.89
C VAL A 281 -8.56 0.85 -5.44
N ALA A 282 -9.52 1.58 -6.02
CA ALA A 282 -9.28 2.92 -6.54
C ALA A 282 -9.17 4.01 -5.44
N GLY A 283 -9.39 3.67 -4.17
CA GLY A 283 -9.41 4.67 -3.08
C GLY A 283 -10.47 5.76 -3.27
N ALA A 284 -11.56 5.45 -3.99
CA ALA A 284 -12.55 6.42 -4.46
C ALA A 284 -13.49 6.86 -3.34
N THR A 285 -13.05 7.82 -2.53
CA THR A 285 -13.77 8.34 -1.36
C THR A 285 -14.60 9.59 -1.65
N ASP A 286 -14.30 10.31 -2.74
CA ASP A 286 -15.09 11.44 -3.23
C ASP A 286 -16.20 10.97 -4.18
N CYS A 287 -17.31 10.48 -3.62
CA CYS A 287 -18.42 9.95 -4.41
C CYS A 287 -18.99 10.98 -5.39
N LYS A 288 -19.03 12.27 -5.02
CA LYS A 288 -19.60 13.34 -5.85
C LYS A 288 -18.77 13.65 -7.09
N ALA A 289 -17.46 13.36 -7.08
CA ALA A 289 -16.59 13.57 -8.23
C ALA A 289 -17.12 12.82 -9.47
N CYS A 290 -17.72 11.65 -9.25
CA CYS A 290 -18.33 10.83 -10.30
C CYS A 290 -19.87 10.88 -10.23
N HIS A 291 -20.45 10.61 -9.07
CA HIS A 291 -21.89 10.44 -8.87
C HIS A 291 -22.66 11.74 -8.59
N SER A 292 -22.45 12.77 -9.42
CA SER A 292 -23.12 14.07 -9.26
C SER A 292 -24.62 14.03 -9.59
N GLN A 293 -25.05 13.09 -10.43
CA GLN A 293 -26.42 12.98 -10.94
C GLN A 293 -27.23 11.84 -10.29
N ASN A 294 -26.59 10.93 -9.55
CA ASN A 294 -27.23 9.74 -8.98
C ASN A 294 -28.08 10.03 -7.73
N LYS A 295 -28.27 11.31 -7.38
CA LYS A 295 -29.01 11.70 -6.17
C LYS A 295 -30.53 11.64 -6.39
N PRO A 296 -31.29 11.03 -5.47
CA PRO A 296 -32.75 11.12 -5.48
C PRO A 296 -33.27 12.54 -5.21
N ALA A 297 -34.53 12.80 -5.57
CA ALA A 297 -35.23 14.02 -5.16
C ALA A 297 -35.30 14.13 -3.63
N ASN A 298 -35.22 15.35 -3.10
CA ASN A 298 -35.21 15.66 -1.66
C ASN A 298 -34.02 15.08 -0.85
N HIS A 299 -32.96 14.61 -1.51
CA HIS A 299 -31.74 14.16 -0.83
C HIS A 299 -30.93 15.33 -0.24
N PHE A 300 -30.23 15.09 0.87
CA PHE A 300 -29.33 16.07 1.48
C PHE A 300 -28.17 16.42 0.53
N LYS A 301 -27.77 17.71 0.53
CA LYS A 301 -26.63 18.20 -0.25
C LYS A 301 -25.35 17.97 0.55
N GLY A 302 -24.49 17.06 0.11
CA GLY A 302 -23.26 16.75 0.82
C GLY A 302 -22.52 15.60 0.16
N GLN A 303 -21.40 15.21 0.75
CA GLN A 303 -20.72 14.00 0.30
C GLN A 303 -21.54 12.75 0.66
N CYS A 304 -21.65 11.79 -0.27
CA CYS A 304 -22.43 10.58 -0.07
C CYS A 304 -21.81 9.67 0.99
N SER A 305 -20.47 9.60 1.06
CA SER A 305 -19.71 8.79 2.02
C SER A 305 -19.91 9.19 3.49
N LEU A 306 -20.57 10.31 3.78
CA LEU A 306 -21.00 10.65 5.14
C LEU A 306 -22.12 9.72 5.64
N CYS A 307 -22.89 9.12 4.73
CA CYS A 307 -24.06 8.32 5.06
C CYS A 307 -24.05 6.92 4.43
N HIS A 308 -23.37 6.76 3.29
CA HIS A 308 -23.37 5.54 2.49
C HIS A 308 -21.98 4.90 2.46
N SER A 309 -21.93 3.57 2.37
CA SER A 309 -20.70 2.84 2.08
C SER A 309 -20.80 2.10 0.75
N THR A 310 -19.65 1.77 0.18
CA THR A 310 -19.53 0.97 -1.05
C THR A 310 -19.91 -0.49 -0.82
N ASN A 311 -19.73 -1.00 0.39
CA ASN A 311 -20.05 -2.39 0.76
C ASN A 311 -21.54 -2.61 1.02
N ALA A 312 -22.23 -1.59 1.55
CA ALA A 312 -23.67 -1.61 1.78
C ALA A 312 -24.24 -0.19 1.59
N TRP A 313 -24.79 0.06 0.40
CA TRP A 313 -25.34 1.38 0.06
C TRP A 313 -26.63 1.70 0.82
N LYS A 314 -27.41 0.68 1.21
CA LYS A 314 -28.63 0.82 2.01
C LYS A 314 -28.62 -0.19 3.16
N PRO A 315 -29.15 0.18 4.34
CA PRO A 315 -29.65 1.51 4.72
C PRO A 315 -28.51 2.53 4.87
N ALA A 316 -28.83 3.82 4.74
CA ALA A 316 -27.89 4.89 5.04
C ALA A 316 -27.75 5.04 6.56
N ASN A 317 -26.54 5.26 7.05
CA ASN A 317 -26.27 5.53 8.46
C ASN A 317 -25.45 6.80 8.60
N PHE A 318 -25.93 7.77 9.38
CA PHE A 318 -25.24 9.04 9.59
C PHE A 318 -24.81 9.19 11.04
N ASN A 319 -23.50 9.34 11.26
CA ASN A 319 -22.94 9.62 12.58
C ASN A 319 -22.63 11.12 12.72
N HIS A 320 -23.43 11.84 13.51
CA HIS A 320 -23.25 13.27 13.75
C HIS A 320 -21.90 13.61 14.39
N GLU A 321 -21.39 12.76 15.29
CA GLU A 321 -20.12 12.97 15.99
C GLU A 321 -18.94 12.80 15.03
N ALA A 322 -18.91 11.70 14.29
CA ALA A 322 -17.86 11.45 13.29
C ALA A 322 -17.85 12.52 12.18
N ALA A 323 -19.02 13.06 11.83
CA ALA A 323 -19.14 14.15 10.86
C ALA A 323 -18.84 15.54 11.45
N GLY A 324 -18.59 15.67 12.76
CA GLY A 324 -18.43 16.97 13.42
C GLY A 324 -19.65 17.89 13.28
N ALA A 325 -20.83 17.32 13.06
CA ALA A 325 -22.04 18.03 12.70
C ALA A 325 -22.65 18.74 13.91
N THR A 326 -22.14 19.94 14.21
CA THR A 326 -22.54 20.75 15.37
C THR A 326 -23.50 21.89 15.03
N ASP A 327 -23.56 22.30 13.76
CA ASP A 327 -24.55 23.26 13.26
C ASP A 327 -25.85 22.55 12.86
N CYS A 328 -26.74 22.37 13.83
CA CYS A 328 -28.01 21.70 13.61
C CYS A 328 -28.88 22.42 12.55
N LYS A 329 -28.81 23.76 12.47
CA LYS A 329 -29.64 24.54 11.53
C LYS A 329 -29.21 24.35 10.08
N ALA A 330 -27.93 24.05 9.82
CA ALA A 330 -27.43 23.76 8.48
C ALA A 330 -28.20 22.60 7.83
N CYS A 331 -28.62 21.60 8.63
CA CYS A 331 -29.33 20.42 8.14
C CYS A 331 -30.83 20.43 8.49
N HIS A 332 -31.18 20.82 9.71
CA HIS A 332 -32.53 20.67 10.28
C HIS A 332 -33.39 21.95 10.24
N SER A 333 -33.14 22.85 9.28
CA SER A 333 -33.86 24.12 9.14
C SER A 333 -35.39 23.98 9.02
N LYS A 334 -35.87 22.85 8.48
CA LYS A 334 -37.30 22.56 8.26
C LYS A 334 -37.93 21.67 9.32
N ASN A 335 -37.15 21.09 10.24
CA ASN A 335 -37.65 20.13 11.23
C ASN A 335 -38.20 20.78 12.50
N LYS A 336 -38.15 22.11 12.61
CA LYS A 336 -38.61 22.81 13.81
C LYS A 336 -40.13 22.70 14.00
N PRO A 337 -40.62 22.34 15.19
CA PRO A 337 -42.03 22.40 15.54
C PRO A 337 -42.62 23.82 15.47
N LYS A 338 -43.95 23.91 15.39
CA LYS A 338 -44.68 25.18 15.53
C LYS A 338 -44.45 25.75 16.95
N ASN A 339 -44.25 27.07 17.07
CA ASN A 339 -43.93 27.79 18.31
C ASN A 339 -42.55 27.50 18.94
N HIS A 340 -41.58 27.01 18.16
CA HIS A 340 -40.21 26.81 18.64
C HIS A 340 -39.41 28.13 18.73
N PHE A 341 -38.51 28.24 19.72
CA PHE A 341 -37.58 29.37 19.86
C PHE A 341 -36.59 29.44 18.69
N SER A 342 -36.17 30.65 18.29
CA SER A 342 -35.10 30.85 17.31
C SER A 342 -33.74 30.69 17.97
N GLY A 343 -32.79 30.04 17.29
CA GLY A 343 -31.43 29.85 17.83
C GLY A 343 -30.77 28.60 17.26
N GLN A 344 -29.57 28.27 17.73
CA GLN A 344 -29.00 26.95 17.47
C GLN A 344 -29.70 25.88 18.30
N CYS A 345 -30.00 24.74 17.67
CA CYS A 345 -30.73 23.67 18.33
C CYS A 345 -29.87 22.97 19.41
N SER A 346 -28.55 22.95 19.22
CA SER A 346 -27.57 22.38 20.15
C SER A 346 -27.53 23.08 21.52
N LEU A 347 -28.15 24.26 21.65
CA LEU A 347 -28.33 24.92 22.95
C LEU A 347 -29.31 24.17 23.87
N CYS A 348 -30.22 23.38 23.28
CA CYS A 348 -31.29 22.70 24.01
C CYS A 348 -31.34 21.18 23.77
N HIS A 349 -30.77 20.71 22.66
CA HIS A 349 -30.88 19.33 22.17
C HIS A 349 -29.50 18.71 21.95
N SER A 350 -29.44 17.39 22.00
CA SER A 350 -28.24 16.63 21.65
C SER A 350 -28.42 15.88 20.33
N THR A 351 -27.31 15.38 19.80
CA THR A 351 -27.29 14.53 18.60
C THR A 351 -27.89 13.14 18.84
N THR A 352 -28.03 12.72 20.11
CA THR A 352 -28.60 11.42 20.48
C THR A 352 -30.12 11.46 20.61
N ALA A 353 -30.69 12.58 21.07
CA ALA A 353 -32.14 12.73 21.19
C ALA A 353 -32.60 14.20 21.15
N TRP A 354 -33.74 14.45 20.48
CA TRP A 354 -34.41 15.75 20.49
C TRP A 354 -35.24 16.00 21.76
N LYS A 355 -35.56 14.97 22.55
CA LYS A 355 -36.32 15.09 23.79
C LYS A 355 -35.67 14.28 24.91
N PRO A 356 -35.68 14.77 26.16
CA PRO A 356 -36.14 16.09 26.59
C PRO A 356 -35.22 17.22 26.09
N ALA A 357 -35.75 18.44 26.01
CA ALA A 357 -34.92 19.62 25.77
C ALA A 357 -34.40 20.14 27.11
N ASN A 358 -33.10 20.39 27.21
CA ASN A 358 -32.49 20.96 28.42
C ASN A 358 -31.75 22.23 28.06
N PHE A 359 -32.13 23.35 28.67
CA PHE A 359 -31.54 24.66 28.43
C PHE A 359 -30.99 25.24 29.73
N ASN A 360 -29.71 25.57 29.75
CA ASN A 360 -29.06 26.22 30.87
C ASN A 360 -28.88 27.72 30.56
N HIS A 361 -29.67 28.57 31.20
CA HIS A 361 -29.64 30.02 31.03
C HIS A 361 -28.26 30.62 31.30
N GLN A 362 -27.55 30.14 32.33
CA GLN A 362 -26.22 30.62 32.71
C GLN A 362 -25.16 30.21 31.68
N ALA A 363 -25.15 28.93 31.28
CA ALA A 363 -24.19 28.42 30.31
C ALA A 363 -24.38 29.06 28.91
N ALA A 364 -25.63 29.40 28.56
CA ALA A 364 -25.95 30.11 27.34
C ALA A 364 -25.71 31.63 27.41
N GLY A 365 -25.38 32.17 28.59
CA GLY A 365 -25.26 33.62 28.80
C GLY A 365 -26.55 34.39 28.50
N ALA A 366 -27.71 33.75 28.67
CA ALA A 366 -29.00 34.29 28.25
C ALA A 366 -29.50 35.35 29.24
N THR A 367 -29.14 36.62 29.00
CA THR A 367 -29.50 37.77 29.85
C THR A 367 -30.67 38.60 29.33
N ASP A 368 -31.02 38.44 28.04
CA ASP A 368 -32.20 39.04 27.41
C ASP A 368 -33.39 38.10 27.51
N CYS A 369 -34.13 38.20 28.62
CA CYS A 369 -35.28 37.34 28.87
C CYS A 369 -36.44 37.63 27.90
N GLN A 370 -36.64 38.89 27.50
CA GLN A 370 -37.76 39.27 26.62
C GLN A 370 -37.60 38.76 25.19
N ALA A 371 -36.36 38.61 24.70
CA ALA A 371 -36.09 38.04 23.38
C ALA A 371 -36.67 36.62 23.22
N CYS A 372 -36.69 35.84 24.30
CA CYS A 372 -37.27 34.50 24.31
C CYS A 372 -38.70 34.51 24.88
N HIS A 373 -38.89 35.10 26.06
CA HIS A 373 -40.13 34.99 26.86
C HIS A 373 -41.15 36.11 26.61
N SER A 374 -41.25 36.61 25.38
CA SER A 374 -42.19 37.68 25.00
C SER A 374 -43.67 37.36 25.29
N LYS A 375 -44.04 36.09 25.39
CA LYS A 375 -45.42 35.62 25.63
C LYS A 375 -45.67 35.14 27.06
N ASN A 376 -44.64 35.03 27.90
CA ASN A 376 -44.77 34.52 29.26
C ASN A 376 -45.16 35.61 30.28
N LYS A 377 -45.27 36.86 29.81
CA LYS A 377 -45.60 38.02 30.64
C LYS A 377 -47.03 37.96 31.19
N PRO A 378 -47.24 38.00 32.52
CA PRO A 378 -48.57 38.12 33.12
C PRO A 378 -49.25 39.46 32.80
N LYS A 379 -50.59 39.52 32.93
CA LYS A 379 -51.34 40.79 32.85
C LYS A 379 -50.81 41.78 33.92
N ASN A 380 -50.72 43.05 33.56
CA ASN A 380 -50.25 44.18 34.41
C ASN A 380 -48.77 44.14 34.83
N HIS A 381 -47.92 43.41 34.12
CA HIS A 381 -46.49 43.34 34.43
C HIS A 381 -45.69 44.51 33.80
N PHE A 382 -44.57 44.91 34.42
CA PHE A 382 -43.63 45.93 33.91
C PHE A 382 -43.16 45.63 32.47
N SER A 383 -42.91 46.66 31.65
CA SER A 383 -42.54 46.53 30.23
C SER A 383 -41.04 46.44 29.95
N GLY A 384 -40.18 46.69 30.95
CA GLY A 384 -38.72 46.55 30.81
C GLY A 384 -38.20 45.13 31.07
N GLN A 385 -36.88 44.95 30.93
CA GLN A 385 -36.24 43.64 30.99
C GLN A 385 -36.50 42.87 32.28
N CYS A 386 -36.73 41.56 32.17
CA CYS A 386 -37.01 40.71 33.31
C CYS A 386 -35.78 40.56 34.22
N SER A 387 -34.58 40.54 33.65
CA SER A 387 -33.31 40.41 34.38
C SER A 387 -33.01 41.56 35.33
N LEU A 388 -33.74 42.67 35.24
CA LEU A 388 -33.66 43.77 36.21
C LEU A 388 -34.27 43.43 37.57
N CYS A 389 -35.16 42.44 37.63
CA CYS A 389 -35.91 42.08 38.84
C CYS A 389 -35.89 40.57 39.14
N HIS A 390 -35.57 39.73 38.16
CA HIS A 390 -35.63 38.28 38.26
C HIS A 390 -34.28 37.64 37.89
N SER A 391 -33.87 36.65 38.68
CA SER A 391 -32.76 35.75 38.35
C SER A 391 -33.26 34.52 37.59
N THR A 392 -32.44 34.00 36.67
CA THR A 392 -32.73 32.82 35.85
C THR A 392 -32.47 31.49 36.56
#